data_AF-A0A1Y1N8B1-F1
#
_entry.id   AF-A0A1Y1N8B1-F1
#
_cell.length_a   1.000
_cell.length_b   1.000
_cell.length_c   1.000
_cell.angle_alpha   90.00
_cell.angle_beta   90.00
_cell.angle_gamma   90.00
#
_symmetry.space_group_name_H-M   'P 1'
#
loop_
_entity.id
_entity.type
_entity.pdbx_description
1 polymer ?
#
loop_
_entity_poly.entity_id
_entity_poly.type
_entity_poly.pdbx_seq_one_letter_code
_entity_poly.pdbx_strand_id
1 'polypeptide(L)'
;SGETGSNLPDAIEGAKRAAQRKLEHELGIKKEQVPIEKFRFLTRIHYKAPSDGKWGEHEIDYILFIKTNVDLKPNPNEVQATQYVSADKLKKLFEDPLLKFTPWFKLICNSMLFEWWASLDSGLEKYTNEQEIRRML
;
A
#
# COMPACT_ATOMS: atom_id res chain seq x y z
N SER A 1 1.66 23.29 -0.94
CA SER A 1 0.80 22.56 0.00
C SER A 1 1.63 21.47 0.67
N GLY A 2 1.58 21.36 2.00
CA GLY A 2 2.28 20.31 2.76
C GLY A 2 1.57 18.97 2.70
N GLU A 3 2.12 17.95 3.38
CA GLU A 3 1.54 16.59 3.47
C GLU A 3 0.42 16.49 4.54
N THR A 4 0.17 17.57 5.28
CA THR A 4 -0.87 17.65 6.32
C THR A 4 -2.14 18.29 5.74
N GLY A 5 -3.24 17.54 5.70
CA GLY A 5 -4.56 18.03 5.29
C GLY A 5 -5.51 18.23 6.47
N SER A 6 -6.39 19.24 6.41
CA SER A 6 -7.40 19.50 7.44
C SER A 6 -8.73 18.74 7.20
N ASN A 7 -8.87 18.15 6.01
CA ASN A 7 -10.02 17.33 5.61
C ASN A 7 -9.51 16.08 4.85
N LEU A 8 -10.42 15.13 4.59
CA LEU A 8 -10.07 13.88 3.93
C LEU A 8 -9.48 14.07 2.52
N PRO A 9 -10.06 14.88 1.62
CA PRO A 9 -9.44 15.16 0.31
C PRO A 9 -7.99 15.65 0.39
N ASP A 10 -7.71 16.61 1.26
CA ASP A 10 -6.35 17.16 1.45
C ASP A 10 -5.41 16.10 2.03
N ALA A 11 -5.89 15.29 2.97
CA ALA A 11 -5.12 14.19 3.57
C ALA A 11 -4.80 13.09 2.54
N ILE A 12 -5.74 12.76 1.64
CA ILE A 12 -5.50 11.82 0.53
C ILE A 12 -4.41 12.36 -0.39
N GLU A 13 -4.48 13.63 -0.78
CA GLU A 13 -3.47 14.26 -1.62
C GLU A 13 -2.09 14.29 -0.93
N GLY A 14 -2.06 14.57 0.38
CA GLY A 14 -0.86 14.45 1.20
C GLY A 14 -0.27 13.04 1.20
N ALA A 15 -1.10 12.02 1.39
CA ALA A 15 -0.68 10.62 1.36
C ALA A 15 -0.12 10.21 -0.01
N LYS A 16 -0.73 10.65 -1.13
CA LYS A 16 -0.21 10.39 -2.47
C LYS A 16 1.17 11.02 -2.71
N ARG A 17 1.39 12.26 -2.23
CA ARG A 17 2.70 12.93 -2.30
C ARG A 17 3.75 12.19 -1.48
N ALA A 18 3.40 11.78 -0.26
CA ALA A 18 4.27 10.99 0.59
C ALA A 18 4.62 9.63 -0.06
N ALA A 19 3.64 8.95 -0.66
CA ALA A 19 3.85 7.70 -1.38
C ALA A 19 4.80 7.88 -2.57
N GLN A 20 4.59 8.90 -3.42
CA GLN A 20 5.50 9.20 -4.53
C GLN A 20 6.94 9.45 -4.06
N ARG A 21 7.11 10.25 -2.99
CA ARG A 21 8.42 10.53 -2.38
C ARG A 21 9.09 9.27 -1.82
N LYS A 22 8.33 8.39 -1.17
CA LYS A 22 8.84 7.15 -0.59
C LYS A 22 9.17 6.09 -1.65
N LEU A 23 8.40 6.01 -2.73
CA LEU A 23 8.74 5.16 -3.88
C LEU A 23 10.07 5.54 -4.52
N GLU A 24 10.38 6.84 -4.64
CA GLU A 24 11.70 7.27 -5.09
C GLU A 24 12.80 6.91 -4.08
N HIS A 25 12.56 7.16 -2.79
CA HIS A 25 13.57 6.92 -1.75
C HIS A 25 13.91 5.43 -1.57
N GLU A 26 12.90 4.56 -1.59
CA GLU A 26 13.05 3.12 -1.32
C GLU A 26 13.38 2.32 -2.59
N LEU A 27 12.66 2.60 -3.69
CA LEU A 27 12.71 1.80 -4.91
C LEU A 27 13.41 2.50 -6.08
N GLY A 28 13.79 3.77 -5.92
CA GLY A 28 14.43 4.56 -6.99
C GLY A 28 13.47 4.98 -8.11
N ILE A 29 12.16 4.79 -7.93
CA ILE A 29 11.15 5.07 -8.95
C ILE A 29 10.97 6.58 -9.09
N LYS A 30 11.19 7.10 -10.31
CA LYS A 30 11.09 8.54 -10.58
C LYS A 30 9.64 9.00 -10.65
N LYS A 31 9.36 10.20 -10.13
CA LYS A 31 8.00 10.78 -10.04
C LYS A 31 7.27 10.82 -11.40
N GLU A 32 8.00 10.96 -12.51
CA GLU A 32 7.46 10.97 -13.87
C GLU A 32 6.83 9.61 -14.25
N GLN A 33 7.29 8.52 -13.64
CA GLN A 33 6.77 7.17 -13.87
C GLN A 33 5.54 6.86 -13.00
N VAL A 34 5.39 7.59 -11.89
CA VAL A 34 4.28 7.47 -10.93
C VAL A 34 3.61 8.83 -10.65
N PRO A 35 2.97 9.47 -11.65
CA PRO A 35 2.28 10.74 -11.43
C PRO A 35 1.17 10.63 -10.37
N ILE A 36 0.97 11.69 -9.58
CA ILE A 36 0.07 11.72 -8.41
C ILE A 36 -1.38 11.34 -8.81
N GLU A 37 -1.82 11.81 -9.97
CA GLU A 37 -3.15 11.58 -10.53
C GLU A 37 -3.42 10.11 -10.88
N LYS A 38 -2.37 9.29 -11.07
CA LYS A 38 -2.51 7.85 -11.34
C LYS A 38 -2.68 7.03 -10.06
N PHE A 39 -2.43 7.60 -8.88
CA PHE A 39 -2.74 6.92 -7.62
C PHE A 39 -4.24 6.92 -7.37
N ARG A 40 -4.76 5.72 -7.10
CA ARG A 40 -6.15 5.48 -6.74
C ARG A 40 -6.22 5.26 -5.24
N PHE A 41 -6.94 6.13 -4.54
CA PHE A 41 -7.24 5.95 -3.12
C PHE A 41 -8.49 5.09 -2.98
N LEU A 42 -8.38 3.99 -2.23
CA LEU A 42 -9.50 3.08 -1.98
C LEU A 42 -10.16 3.43 -0.65
N THR A 43 -9.44 3.21 0.45
CA THR A 43 -9.98 3.29 1.80
C THR A 43 -8.88 3.57 2.83
N ARG A 44 -9.28 3.66 4.10
CA ARG A 44 -8.37 3.73 5.25
C ARG A 44 -8.60 2.56 6.20
N ILE A 45 -7.51 1.96 6.68
CA ILE A 45 -7.53 0.85 7.62
C ILE A 45 -6.89 1.29 8.93
N HIS A 46 -7.64 1.16 10.02
CA HIS A 46 -7.10 1.34 11.37
C HIS A 46 -6.71 -0.01 11.96
N TYR A 47 -5.41 -0.19 12.21
CA TYR A 47 -4.86 -1.42 12.76
C TYR A 47 -3.80 -1.13 13.84
N LYS A 48 -3.51 -2.15 14.64
CA LYS A 48 -2.41 -2.14 15.60
C LYS A 48 -1.71 -3.49 15.57
N ALA A 49 -0.39 -3.50 15.49
CA ALA A 49 0.40 -4.73 15.45
C ALA A 49 1.72 -4.58 16.22
N PRO A 50 2.05 -5.49 17.15
CA PRO A 50 3.39 -5.54 17.71
C PRO A 50 4.38 -6.05 16.66
N SER A 51 5.59 -5.50 16.67
CA SER A 51 6.73 -5.99 15.89
C SER A 51 7.64 -6.84 16.79
N ASP A 52 8.11 -6.26 17.89
CA ASP A 52 8.85 -6.97 18.94
C ASP A 52 8.44 -6.48 20.34
N GLY A 53 9.12 -6.92 21.40
CA GLY A 53 8.80 -6.54 22.78
C GLY A 53 8.91 -5.04 23.08
N LYS A 54 9.46 -4.23 22.17
CA LYS A 54 9.63 -2.77 22.30
C LYS A 54 8.94 -1.97 21.19
N TRP A 55 8.86 -2.52 19.98
CA TRP A 55 8.42 -1.83 18.77
C TRP A 55 7.11 -2.40 18.23
N GLY A 56 6.31 -1.55 17.59
CA GLY A 56 5.06 -1.92 16.93
C GLY A 56 4.47 -0.77 16.13
N GLU A 57 3.35 -1.04 15.47
CA GLU A 57 2.61 -0.14 14.59
C GLU A 57 1.22 0.12 15.20
N HIS A 58 0.73 1.36 15.08
CA HIS A 58 -0.65 1.74 15.39
C HIS A 58 -1.04 2.90 14.47
N GLU A 59 -1.77 2.58 13.40
CA GLU A 59 -1.92 3.47 12.25
C GLU A 59 -3.35 3.53 11.73
N ILE A 60 -3.69 4.66 11.12
CA ILE A 60 -4.78 4.76 10.12
C ILE A 60 -4.08 4.81 8.76
N ASP A 61 -4.00 3.67 8.11
CA ASP A 61 -3.23 3.48 6.89
C ASP A 61 -4.07 3.76 5.64
N TYR A 62 -3.49 4.48 4.68
CA TYR A 62 -4.17 4.93 3.45
C TYR A 62 -3.86 3.95 2.32
N ILE A 63 -4.88 3.24 1.85
CA ILE A 63 -4.69 2.24 0.80
C ILE A 63 -4.66 2.90 -0.57
N LEU A 64 -3.46 2.98 -1.15
CA LEU A 64 -3.18 3.56 -2.45
C LEU A 64 -2.77 2.51 -3.47
N PHE A 65 -3.42 2.50 -4.63
CA PHE A 65 -3.12 1.63 -5.75
C PHE A 65 -2.56 2.43 -6.92
N ILE A 66 -1.56 1.87 -7.61
CA ILE A 66 -1.06 2.41 -8.89
C ILE A 66 -0.69 1.25 -9.82
N LYS A 67 -1.07 1.37 -11.10
CA LYS A 67 -0.73 0.41 -12.15
C LYS A 67 0.04 1.12 -13.25
N THR A 68 1.35 0.92 -13.29
CA THR A 68 2.25 1.53 -14.27
C THR A 68 3.53 0.70 -14.37
N ASN A 69 4.21 0.78 -15.52
CA ASN A 69 5.54 0.19 -15.67
C ASN A 69 6.57 1.16 -15.08
N VAL A 70 7.54 0.62 -14.33
CA VAL A 70 8.57 1.42 -13.68
C VAL A 70 9.93 0.77 -13.79
N ASP A 71 10.96 1.60 -13.83
CA ASP A 71 12.34 1.19 -13.60
C ASP A 71 12.62 1.13 -12.08
N LEU A 72 13.33 0.08 -11.65
CA LEU A 72 13.69 -0.10 -10.25
C LEU A 72 15.19 0.15 -10.04
N LYS A 73 15.50 0.93 -9.01
CA LYS A 73 16.84 1.08 -8.45
C LYS A 73 16.73 1.07 -6.93
N PRO A 74 16.47 -0.11 -6.31
CA PRO A 74 16.22 -0.20 -4.88
C PRO A 74 17.38 0.31 -4.04
N ASN A 75 17.05 1.03 -2.97
CA ASN A 75 18.01 1.46 -1.96
C ASN A 75 18.29 0.27 -1.01
N PRO A 76 19.52 -0.28 -0.97
CA PRO A 76 19.82 -1.47 -0.17
C PRO A 76 19.71 -1.24 1.35
N ASN A 77 19.68 0.00 1.81
CA ASN A 77 19.43 0.32 3.22
C ASN A 77 17.94 0.13 3.61
N GLU A 78 17.04 0.15 2.62
CA GLU A 78 15.58 0.08 2.84
C GLU A 78 15.00 -1.23 2.29
N VAL A 79 15.47 -1.69 1.13
CA VAL A 79 14.89 -2.81 0.38
C VAL A 79 15.97 -3.82 0.01
N GLN A 80 15.86 -5.03 0.57
CA GLN A 80 16.79 -6.13 0.29
C GLN A 80 16.56 -6.77 -1.09
N ALA A 81 15.30 -6.94 -1.50
CA ALA A 81 14.94 -7.59 -2.76
C ALA A 81 13.52 -7.19 -3.20
N THR A 82 13.25 -7.32 -4.51
CA THR A 82 11.93 -7.04 -5.11
C THR A 82 11.50 -8.20 -5.98
N GLN A 83 10.19 -8.48 -6.05
CA GLN A 83 9.64 -9.49 -6.93
C GLN A 83 8.24 -9.11 -7.42
N TYR A 84 8.02 -9.14 -8.74
CA TYR A 84 6.67 -9.11 -9.31
C TYR A 84 6.02 -10.50 -9.22
N VAL A 85 4.74 -10.53 -8.82
CA VAL A 85 3.98 -11.77 -8.63
C VAL A 85 2.58 -11.66 -9.21
N SER A 86 2.05 -12.78 -9.70
CA SER A 86 0.61 -12.92 -9.96
C SER A 86 -0.15 -13.12 -8.64
N ALA A 87 -1.47 -12.90 -8.65
CA ALA A 87 -2.32 -13.16 -7.49
C ALA A 87 -2.19 -14.61 -6.98
N ASP A 88 -2.17 -15.59 -7.88
CA ASP A 88 -2.02 -17.01 -7.50
C ASP A 88 -0.63 -17.32 -6.94
N LYS A 89 0.42 -16.69 -7.50
CA LYS A 89 1.77 -16.81 -6.93
C LYS A 89 1.82 -16.22 -5.53
N LEU A 90 1.21 -15.05 -5.31
CA LEU A 90 1.17 -14.44 -3.98
C LEU A 90 0.46 -15.35 -2.98
N LYS A 91 -0.70 -15.93 -3.32
CA LYS A 91 -1.41 -16.91 -2.46
C LYS A 91 -0.50 -18.06 -2.04
N LYS A 92 0.22 -18.66 -3.00
CA LYS A 92 1.18 -19.74 -2.73
C LYS A 92 2.33 -19.30 -1.83
N LEU A 93 2.83 -18.07 -1.96
CA LEU A 93 3.88 -17.55 -1.07
C LEU A 93 3.39 -17.42 0.38
N PHE A 94 2.11 -17.13 0.60
CA PHE A 94 1.54 -17.10 1.95
C PHE A 94 1.39 -18.49 2.60
N GLU A 95 1.42 -19.57 1.80
CA GLU A 95 1.39 -20.94 2.30
C GLU A 95 2.78 -21.43 2.74
N ASP A 96 3.85 -20.74 2.36
CA ASP A 96 5.23 -21.11 2.74
C ASP A 96 5.54 -20.65 4.19
N PRO A 97 5.75 -21.58 5.14
CA PRO A 97 6.02 -21.23 6.53
C PRO A 97 7.40 -20.58 6.75
N LEU A 98 8.30 -20.66 5.78
CA LEU A 98 9.63 -20.04 5.85
C LEU A 98 9.57 -18.54 5.54
N LEU A 99 8.52 -18.08 4.85
CA LEU A 99 8.35 -16.68 4.49
C LEU A 99 7.68 -15.90 5.62
N LYS A 100 8.22 -14.71 5.89
CA LYS A 100 7.67 -13.76 6.85
C LYS A 100 7.05 -12.59 6.10
N PHE A 101 5.83 -12.25 6.50
CA PHE A 101 5.09 -11.11 5.99
C PHE A 101 4.73 -10.19 7.15
N THR A 102 4.69 -8.88 6.88
CA THR A 102 4.28 -7.88 7.87
C THR A 102 2.83 -8.13 8.30
N PRO A 103 2.46 -7.80 9.55
CA PRO A 103 1.09 -7.99 10.04
C PRO A 103 0.04 -7.28 9.19
N TRP A 104 0.29 -6.03 8.79
CA TRP A 104 -0.64 -5.27 7.94
C TRP A 104 -0.82 -5.92 6.55
N PHE A 105 0.23 -6.49 5.97
CA PHE A 105 0.15 -7.11 4.65
C PHE A 105 -0.64 -8.42 4.69
N LYS A 106 -0.44 -9.24 5.75
CA LYS A 106 -1.30 -10.41 6.03
C LYS A 106 -2.76 -10.02 6.15
N LEU A 107 -3.04 -8.97 6.91
CA LEU A 107 -4.37 -8.47 7.19
C LEU A 107 -5.09 -8.03 5.90
N ILE A 108 -4.41 -7.29 5.01
CA ILE A 108 -5.00 -6.87 3.72
C ILE A 108 -5.17 -8.06 2.77
N CYS A 109 -4.18 -8.97 2.70
CA CYS A 109 -4.25 -10.16 1.84
C CYS A 109 -5.39 -11.11 2.20
N ASN A 110 -5.60 -11.36 3.49
CA ASN A 110 -6.62 -12.29 3.99
C ASN A 110 -8.04 -11.70 4.01
N SER A 111 -8.19 -10.40 3.72
CA SER A 111 -9.48 -9.71 3.78
C SER A 111 -9.95 -9.21 2.41
N MET A 112 -9.17 -8.34 1.77
CA MET A 112 -9.69 -7.50 0.67
C MET A 112 -8.80 -7.51 -0.58
N LEU A 113 -7.51 -7.81 -0.47
CA LEU A 113 -6.56 -7.64 -1.58
C LEU A 113 -6.99 -8.38 -2.84
N PHE A 114 -7.36 -9.66 -2.73
CA PHE A 114 -7.68 -10.48 -3.89
C PHE A 114 -9.00 -10.08 -4.55
N GLU A 115 -9.94 -9.54 -3.77
CA GLU A 115 -11.19 -8.97 -4.29
C GLU A 115 -10.92 -7.68 -5.09
N TRP A 116 -10.08 -6.79 -4.55
CA TRP A 116 -9.63 -5.58 -5.25
C TRP A 116 -8.82 -5.92 -6.50
N TRP A 117 -7.94 -6.90 -6.42
CA TRP A 117 -7.11 -7.34 -7.54
C TRP A 117 -7.98 -7.86 -8.69
N ALA A 118 -9.00 -8.65 -8.41
CA ALA A 118 -9.95 -9.12 -9.43
C ALA A 118 -10.73 -7.97 -10.10
N SER A 119 -10.86 -6.83 -9.45
CA SER A 119 -11.54 -5.63 -9.96
C SER A 119 -10.57 -4.56 -10.50
N LEU A 120 -9.26 -4.84 -10.57
CA LEU A 120 -8.22 -3.84 -10.82
C LEU A 120 -8.40 -3.12 -12.18
N ASP A 121 -8.74 -3.89 -13.22
CA ASP A 121 -8.91 -3.40 -14.58
C ASP A 121 -10.32 -2.85 -14.85
N SER A 122 -11.33 -3.41 -14.18
CA SER A 122 -12.70 -2.93 -14.26
C SER A 122 -13.41 -3.14 -12.91
N GLY A 123 -13.97 -2.05 -12.37
CA GLY A 123 -14.82 -2.11 -11.18
C GLY A 123 -14.17 -1.73 -9.85
N LEU A 124 -12.89 -1.37 -9.81
CA LEU A 124 -12.27 -0.90 -8.56
C LEU A 124 -12.91 0.40 -8.02
N GLU A 125 -13.65 1.16 -8.85
CA GLU A 125 -14.39 2.36 -8.41
C GLU A 125 -15.48 2.09 -7.38
N LYS A 126 -15.98 0.85 -7.26
CA LYS A 126 -16.93 0.49 -6.20
C LYS A 126 -16.29 0.53 -4.80
N TYR A 127 -14.96 0.54 -4.73
CA TYR A 127 -14.18 0.58 -3.49
C TYR A 127 -13.48 1.92 -3.27
N THR A 128 -13.70 2.92 -4.12
CA THR A 128 -13.14 4.27 -3.94
C THR A 128 -14.12 5.16 -3.17
N ASN A 129 -13.61 6.26 -2.61
CA ASN A 129 -14.39 7.27 -1.85
C ASN A 129 -15.02 6.79 -0.53
N GLU A 130 -14.49 5.72 0.08
CA GLU A 130 -14.96 5.29 1.40
C GLU A 130 -14.67 6.37 2.47
N GLN A 131 -15.75 6.89 3.08
CA GLN A 131 -15.67 7.93 4.11
C GLN A 131 -15.37 7.36 5.51
N GLU A 132 -15.72 6.10 5.72
CA GLU A 132 -15.51 5.40 6.98
C GLU A 132 -14.10 4.78 7.06
N ILE A 133 -13.64 4.58 8.28
CA ILE A 133 -12.37 3.91 8.55
C ILE A 133 -12.66 2.45 8.87
N ARG A 134 -12.06 1.52 8.11
CA ARG A 134 -12.14 0.09 8.40
C ARG A 134 -11.32 -0.24 9.63
N ARG A 135 -11.96 -0.64 10.72
CA ARG A 135 -11.26 -0.99 11.97
C ARG A 135 -10.96 -2.49 11.99
N MET A 136 -9.68 -2.81 12.05
CA MET A 136 -9.16 -4.18 12.07
C MET A 136 -8.22 -4.30 13.27
N LEU A 137 -8.83 -4.24 14.46
CA LEU A 137 -8.18 -4.20 15.78
C LEU A 137 -8.13 -5.59 16.42
#